data_AF-A0A838S0D0-F1
#
_entry.id   AF-A0A838S0D0-F1
#
_cell.length_a   1.000
_cell.length_b   1.000
_cell.length_c   1.000
_cell.angle_alpha   90.00
_cell.angle_beta   90.00
_cell.angle_gamma   90.00
#
_symmetry.space_group_name_H-M   'P 1'
#
loop_
_entity.id
_entity.type
_entity.pdbx_description
1 polymer ?
#
loop_
_entity_poly.entity_id
_entity_poly.type
_entity_poly.pdbx_seq_one_letter_code
_entity_poly.pdbx_strand_id
1 'polypeptide(L)'
;MLHLDAERLAALADDETTAAERSHLAVCAECACELSAYIALRDRAYAEAESTAVISSWDKLAAQLSAEGLVRKTASVERSERRVGTVWWMQAAAALFFVAGGVTMGWMGARSSASQNPAVAASGDTAAGSRNVSLVSVGASPTDTLVRFTSLVEAQAVLTRAEREYRQAMMYLATNDTTTATFRNSDVYRARLAALDVMAGAARNGVNELPHDPIMNQYYMSTLAAREATLRQLGGTLPAGVRLTRF
;
A
#
# COMPACT_ATOMS: atom_id res chain seq x y z
N MET A 1 -38.20 1.83 41.21
CA MET A 1 -39.11 1.47 40.10
C MET A 1 -38.37 0.48 39.21
N LEU A 2 -39.06 -0.27 38.35
CA LEU A 2 -38.36 -0.99 37.27
C LEU A 2 -38.00 0.03 36.19
N HIS A 3 -36.75 0.02 35.75
CA HIS A 3 -36.23 0.86 34.68
C HIS A 3 -36.65 0.29 33.32
N LEU A 4 -36.63 1.11 32.28
CA LEU A 4 -36.68 0.62 30.90
C LEU A 4 -35.39 -0.15 30.58
N ASP A 5 -35.50 -1.16 29.72
CA ASP A 5 -34.32 -1.90 29.27
C ASP A 5 -33.43 -1.02 28.37
N ALA A 6 -32.12 -1.25 28.42
CA ALA A 6 -31.13 -0.46 27.67
C ALA A 6 -31.31 -0.56 26.14
N GLU A 7 -31.72 -1.72 25.62
CA GLU A 7 -32.02 -1.89 24.19
C GLU A 7 -33.25 -1.06 23.80
N ARG A 8 -34.27 -1.00 24.68
CA ARG A 8 -35.44 -0.15 24.44
C ARG A 8 -35.12 1.35 24.55
N LEU A 9 -34.26 1.75 25.50
CA LEU A 9 -33.81 3.15 25.61
C LEU A 9 -32.97 3.57 24.40
N ALA A 10 -32.16 2.68 23.84
CA ALA A 10 -31.44 2.93 22.60
C ALA A 10 -32.39 3.08 21.40
N ALA A 11 -33.38 2.17 21.26
CA ALA A 11 -34.39 2.25 20.19
C ALA A 11 -35.22 3.55 20.25
N LEU A 12 -35.55 4.03 21.46
CA LEU A 12 -36.26 5.29 21.68
C LEU A 12 -35.50 6.56 21.27
N ALA A 13 -34.23 6.46 20.88
CA ALA A 13 -33.55 7.58 20.23
C ALA A 13 -34.15 7.85 18.84
N ASP A 14 -34.51 6.79 18.10
CA ASP A 14 -35.02 6.84 16.72
C ASP A 14 -36.53 6.60 16.60
N ASP A 15 -37.11 5.81 17.51
CA ASP A 15 -38.55 5.50 17.55
C ASP A 15 -39.40 6.57 18.29
N GLU A 16 -40.70 6.60 17.98
CA GLU A 16 -41.65 7.35 18.80
C GLU A 16 -41.86 6.73 20.19
N THR A 17 -41.92 7.58 21.22
CA THR A 17 -42.24 7.18 22.60
C THR A 17 -43.72 6.82 22.75
N THR A 18 -44.03 5.68 23.38
CA THR A 18 -45.40 5.37 23.81
C THR A 18 -45.84 6.25 24.97
N ALA A 19 -47.14 6.32 25.24
CA ALA A 19 -47.67 7.10 26.37
C ALA A 19 -47.16 6.60 27.74
N ALA A 20 -46.97 5.28 27.90
CA ALA A 20 -46.44 4.68 29.12
C ALA A 20 -44.96 5.06 29.32
N GLU A 21 -44.12 4.91 28.29
CA GLU A 21 -42.70 5.29 28.33
C GLU A 21 -42.52 6.78 28.62
N ARG A 22 -43.32 7.64 27.99
CA ARG A 22 -43.31 9.09 28.26
C ARG A 22 -43.65 9.41 29.73
N SER A 23 -44.63 8.71 30.31
CA SER A 23 -44.96 8.87 31.74
C SER A 23 -43.85 8.37 32.66
N HIS A 24 -43.12 7.34 32.27
CA HIS A 24 -41.97 6.82 33.01
C HIS A 24 -40.77 7.79 32.93
N LEU A 25 -40.41 8.27 31.74
CA LEU A 25 -39.31 9.21 31.50
C LEU A 25 -39.52 10.56 32.21
N ALA A 26 -40.77 10.98 32.40
CA ALA A 26 -41.10 12.18 33.18
C ALA A 26 -40.84 12.03 34.70
N VAL A 27 -40.62 10.80 35.20
CA VAL A 27 -40.45 10.49 36.63
C VAL A 27 -39.07 9.87 36.92
N CYS A 28 -38.51 9.10 35.99
CA CYS A 28 -37.21 8.44 36.13
C CYS A 28 -36.09 9.27 35.49
N ALA A 29 -35.37 10.04 36.31
CA ALA A 29 -34.24 10.86 35.88
C ALA A 29 -33.08 10.05 35.26
N GLU A 30 -32.89 8.79 35.68
CA GLU A 30 -31.83 7.91 35.18
C GLU A 30 -32.10 7.50 33.72
N CYS A 31 -33.27 6.92 33.44
CA CYS A 31 -33.67 6.57 32.07
C CYS A 31 -33.79 7.81 31.15
N ALA A 32 -34.18 8.97 31.69
CA ALA A 32 -34.17 10.23 30.93
C ALA A 32 -32.74 10.69 30.59
N CYS A 33 -31.79 10.52 31.52
CA CYS A 33 -30.37 10.81 31.28
C CYS A 33 -29.78 9.87 30.23
N GLU A 34 -30.04 8.56 30.34
CA GLU A 34 -29.56 7.56 29.37
C GLU A 34 -30.12 7.80 27.96
N LEU A 35 -31.42 8.08 27.84
CA LEU A 35 -32.03 8.44 26.55
C LEU A 35 -31.37 9.70 25.95
N SER A 36 -31.09 10.73 26.77
CA SER A 36 -30.39 11.93 26.29
C SER A 36 -28.96 11.65 25.81
N ALA A 37 -28.28 10.66 26.41
CA ALA A 37 -26.95 10.23 25.98
C ALA A 37 -27.00 9.46 24.65
N TYR A 38 -28.00 8.60 24.43
CA TYR A 38 -28.21 7.93 23.14
C TYR A 38 -28.53 8.92 22.01
N ILE A 39 -29.41 9.89 22.25
CA ILE A 39 -29.70 10.96 21.29
C ILE A 39 -28.43 11.76 20.95
N ALA A 40 -27.67 12.20 21.95
CA ALA A 40 -26.43 12.94 21.74
C ALA A 40 -25.35 12.15 20.97
N LEU A 41 -25.26 10.83 21.20
CA LEU A 41 -24.36 9.95 20.46
C LEU A 41 -24.78 9.83 18.99
N ARG A 42 -26.08 9.64 18.72
CA ARG A 42 -26.64 9.54 17.38
C ARG A 42 -26.47 10.84 16.60
N ASP A 43 -26.80 11.98 17.19
CA ASP A 43 -26.70 13.28 16.54
C ASP A 43 -25.23 13.60 16.17
N ARG A 44 -24.27 13.16 17.01
CA ARG A 44 -22.85 13.20 16.67
C ARG A 44 -22.49 12.27 15.51
N ALA A 45 -23.02 11.05 15.47
CA ALA A 45 -22.78 10.12 14.37
C ALA A 45 -23.30 10.68 13.03
N TYR A 46 -24.46 11.34 13.01
CA TYR A 46 -24.97 12.03 11.82
C TYR A 46 -24.09 13.22 11.40
N ALA A 47 -23.58 14.01 12.33
CA ALA A 47 -22.67 15.11 12.02
C ALA A 47 -21.34 14.64 11.37
N GLU A 48 -20.79 13.52 11.84
CA GLU A 48 -19.60 12.89 11.24
C GLU A 48 -19.91 12.20 9.89
N ALA A 49 -21.13 11.67 9.71
CA ALA A 49 -21.57 11.12 8.43
C ALA A 49 -21.69 12.21 7.36
N GLU A 50 -22.29 13.36 7.69
CA GLU A 50 -22.42 14.51 6.78
C GLU A 50 -21.04 15.12 6.43
N SER A 51 -20.12 15.22 7.40
CA SER A 51 -18.75 15.69 7.15
C SER A 51 -18.01 14.76 6.18
N THR A 52 -18.23 13.45 6.30
CA THR A 52 -17.63 12.43 5.43
C THR A 52 -18.30 12.39 4.05
N ALA A 53 -19.60 12.68 3.94
CA ALA A 53 -20.37 12.68 2.69
C ALA A 53 -19.79 13.65 1.64
N VAL A 54 -19.22 14.77 2.08
CA VAL A 54 -18.50 15.71 1.21
C VAL A 54 -17.30 15.02 0.53
N ILE A 55 -16.54 14.24 1.28
CA ILE A 55 -15.30 13.56 0.83
C ILE A 55 -15.62 12.30 0.01
N SER A 56 -16.71 11.60 0.32
CA SER A 56 -17.13 10.41 -0.44
C SER A 56 -17.84 10.73 -1.76
N SER A 57 -18.22 11.99 -2.00
CA SER A 57 -18.88 12.42 -3.24
C SER A 57 -17.90 12.51 -4.43
N TRP A 58 -17.56 11.34 -4.99
CA TRP A 58 -16.60 11.21 -6.09
C TRP A 58 -16.87 12.16 -7.27
N ASP A 59 -18.12 12.45 -7.61
CA ASP A 59 -18.44 13.37 -8.70
C ASP A 59 -17.97 14.81 -8.45
N LYS A 60 -18.11 15.32 -7.21
CA LYS A 60 -17.59 16.65 -6.85
C LYS A 60 -16.06 16.66 -6.85
N LEU A 61 -15.48 15.60 -6.30
CA LEU A 61 -14.03 15.44 -6.17
C LEU A 61 -13.36 15.29 -7.55
N ALA A 62 -13.94 14.50 -8.45
CA ALA A 62 -13.51 14.34 -9.84
C ALA A 62 -13.69 15.62 -10.65
N ALA A 63 -14.77 16.39 -10.44
CA ALA A 63 -14.95 17.70 -11.07
C ALA A 63 -13.87 18.70 -10.63
N GLN A 64 -13.58 18.76 -9.32
CA GLN A 64 -12.53 19.64 -8.79
C GLN A 64 -11.13 19.22 -9.27
N LEU A 65 -10.76 17.94 -9.16
CA LEU A 65 -9.48 17.43 -9.65
C LEU A 65 -9.32 17.57 -11.18
N SER A 66 -10.43 17.59 -11.93
CA SER A 66 -10.41 17.90 -13.36
C SER A 66 -10.20 19.39 -13.65
N ALA A 67 -10.76 20.29 -12.82
CA ALA A 67 -10.54 21.73 -12.91
C ALA A 67 -9.11 22.12 -12.52
N GLU A 68 -8.54 21.44 -11.53
CA GLU A 68 -7.14 21.56 -11.10
C GLU A 68 -6.13 20.87 -12.06
N GLY A 69 -6.62 20.20 -13.11
CA GLY A 69 -5.79 19.55 -14.13
C GLY A 69 -5.09 18.26 -13.68
N LEU A 70 -5.38 17.78 -12.47
CA LEU A 70 -4.82 16.55 -11.90
C LEU A 70 -5.40 15.29 -12.54
N VAL A 71 -6.68 15.33 -12.95
CA VAL A 71 -7.26 14.29 -13.82
C VAL A 71 -6.91 14.59 -15.27
N ARG A 72 -5.98 13.82 -15.83
CA ARG A 72 -5.76 13.80 -17.28
C ARG A 72 -7.05 13.32 -17.94
N LYS A 73 -7.78 14.23 -18.59
CA LYS A 73 -8.79 13.88 -19.59
C LYS A 73 -8.10 12.94 -20.59
N THR A 74 -8.47 11.67 -20.56
CA THR A 74 -8.16 10.76 -21.64
C THR A 74 -8.84 11.35 -22.85
N ALA A 75 -8.05 11.97 -23.74
CA ALA A 75 -8.55 12.40 -25.02
C ALA A 75 -9.19 11.16 -25.64
N SER A 76 -10.51 11.20 -25.82
CA SER A 76 -11.26 10.14 -26.47
C SER A 76 -10.51 9.82 -27.74
N VAL A 77 -10.03 8.59 -27.86
CA VAL A 77 -9.33 8.14 -29.07
C VAL A 77 -10.40 8.05 -30.15
N GLU A 78 -10.71 9.20 -30.76
CA GLU A 78 -11.41 9.29 -32.01
C GLU A 78 -10.58 8.46 -32.98
N ARG A 79 -11.13 7.28 -33.26
CA ARG A 79 -10.58 6.28 -34.16
C ARG A 79 -10.60 6.87 -35.56
N SER A 80 -9.60 7.68 -35.87
CA SER A 80 -9.38 8.28 -37.18
C SER A 80 -8.95 7.18 -38.15
N GLU A 81 -9.94 6.43 -38.63
CA GLU A 81 -9.81 5.49 -39.74
C GLU A 81 -9.57 6.29 -41.03
N ARG A 82 -8.35 6.81 -41.21
CA ARG A 82 -7.92 7.45 -42.45
C ARG A 82 -6.43 7.24 -42.72
N ARG A 83 -6.13 6.78 -43.94
CA ARG A 83 -4.81 6.59 -44.56
C ARG A 83 -4.03 5.32 -44.15
N VAL A 84 -4.68 4.16 -44.26
CA VAL A 84 -3.99 3.02 -44.87
C VAL A 84 -3.89 3.31 -46.37
N GLY A 85 -2.66 3.34 -46.90
CA GLY A 85 -2.37 3.60 -48.32
C GLY A 85 -1.60 4.89 -48.57
N THR A 86 -0.26 4.78 -48.60
CA THR A 86 0.70 5.39 -49.57
C THR A 86 2.14 5.05 -49.12
N VAL A 87 2.49 3.75 -49.06
CA VAL A 87 3.90 3.30 -48.85
C VAL A 87 4.17 2.01 -49.63
N TRP A 88 4.18 2.08 -50.97
CA TRP A 88 4.48 0.93 -51.85
C TRP A 88 5.36 1.30 -53.08
N TRP A 89 6.15 2.37 -53.01
CA TRP A 89 6.98 2.81 -54.15
C TRP A 89 8.41 3.24 -53.75
N MET A 90 9.01 2.62 -52.72
CA MET A 90 10.41 2.92 -52.36
C MET A 90 11.22 1.72 -51.84
N GLN A 91 11.01 0.53 -52.43
CA GLN A 91 11.77 -0.68 -52.10
C GLN A 91 12.38 -1.37 -53.34
N ALA A 92 12.80 -0.58 -54.33
CA ALA A 92 13.41 -1.06 -55.58
C ALA A 92 14.85 -0.54 -55.83
N ALA A 93 15.42 0.29 -54.94
CA ALA A 93 16.72 0.93 -55.15
C ALA A 93 17.91 0.28 -54.40
N ALA A 94 17.67 -0.53 -53.37
CA ALA A 94 18.73 -1.06 -52.50
C ALA A 94 19.40 -2.35 -53.03
N ALA A 95 18.86 -2.99 -54.06
CA ALA A 95 19.32 -4.30 -54.54
C ALA A 95 20.53 -4.24 -55.51
N LEU A 96 20.91 -3.05 -56.01
CA LEU A 96 21.97 -2.90 -57.02
C LEU A 96 23.34 -2.47 -56.46
N PHE A 97 23.43 -2.09 -55.17
CA PHE A 97 24.70 -1.63 -54.58
C PHE A 97 25.57 -2.73 -53.95
N PHE A 98 25.10 -3.98 -53.87
CA PHE A 98 25.77 -5.04 -53.10
C PHE A 98 26.63 -6.03 -53.91
N VAL A 99 26.90 -5.77 -55.20
CA VAL A 99 27.53 -6.74 -56.13
C VAL A 99 28.91 -6.30 -56.67
N ALA A 100 29.37 -5.08 -56.38
CA ALA A 100 30.52 -4.47 -57.09
C ALA A 100 31.68 -3.93 -56.21
N GLY A 101 31.94 -4.50 -55.02
CA GLY A 101 32.91 -3.92 -54.07
C GLY A 101 33.59 -4.85 -53.06
N GLY A 102 34.38 -5.82 -53.55
CA GLY A 102 35.57 -6.28 -52.82
C GLY A 102 36.83 -5.62 -53.42
N VAL A 103 38.05 -5.67 -52.85
CA VAL A 103 38.56 -6.34 -51.65
C VAL A 103 39.76 -5.50 -51.13
N THR A 104 40.07 -5.40 -49.84
CA THR A 104 41.24 -6.02 -49.15
C THR A 104 41.57 -5.29 -47.83
N MET A 105 42.49 -5.86 -47.04
CA MET A 105 43.33 -5.23 -45.98
C MET A 105 42.64 -4.84 -44.65
N GLY A 106 42.92 -5.45 -43.49
CA GLY A 106 43.75 -6.61 -43.17
C GLY A 106 44.69 -6.40 -41.99
N TRP A 107 44.25 -6.76 -40.77
CA TRP A 107 45.18 -7.02 -39.65
C TRP A 107 44.64 -8.11 -38.72
N MET A 108 45.47 -9.15 -38.48
CA MET A 108 45.16 -10.28 -37.61
C MET A 108 45.56 -9.98 -36.16
N GLY A 109 44.79 -10.48 -35.20
CA GLY A 109 45.09 -10.26 -33.77
C GLY A 109 44.38 -11.19 -32.78
N ALA A 110 43.85 -12.33 -33.22
CA ALA A 110 43.26 -13.31 -32.30
C ALA A 110 44.36 -14.05 -31.52
N ARG A 111 44.38 -13.93 -30.18
CA ARG A 111 45.17 -14.80 -29.29
C ARG A 111 44.38 -15.14 -28.02
N SER A 112 43.77 -16.32 -28.05
CA SER A 112 43.27 -17.03 -26.87
C SER A 112 44.42 -17.60 -26.04
N SER A 113 44.28 -17.52 -24.71
CA SER A 113 44.81 -18.42 -23.68
C SER A 113 46.09 -19.24 -23.98
N ALA A 114 47.21 -18.85 -23.36
CA ALA A 114 48.25 -19.80 -22.97
C ALA A 114 49.04 -19.34 -21.74
N SER A 115 49.14 -20.26 -20.78
CA SER A 115 50.03 -20.31 -19.62
C SER A 115 51.41 -19.62 -19.77
N GLN A 116 51.79 -18.85 -18.73
CA GLN A 116 53.16 -18.83 -18.21
C GLN A 116 53.22 -18.22 -16.80
N ASN A 117 53.60 -19.04 -15.81
CA ASN A 117 54.26 -18.54 -14.60
C ASN A 117 55.67 -18.05 -14.98
N PRO A 118 56.20 -17.06 -14.25
CA PRO A 118 57.48 -17.26 -13.59
C PRO A 118 57.35 -17.07 -12.08
N ALA A 119 58.21 -17.75 -11.32
CA ALA A 119 58.22 -17.70 -9.87
C ALA A 119 59.45 -16.97 -9.33
N VAL A 120 59.32 -16.51 -8.07
CA VAL A 120 60.36 -16.16 -7.08
C VAL A 120 60.89 -14.71 -7.03
N ALA A 121 60.75 -14.15 -5.81
CA ALA A 121 61.47 -13.01 -5.19
C ALA A 121 61.19 -11.56 -5.69
N ALA A 122 60.98 -10.55 -4.83
CA ALA A 122 60.77 -10.54 -3.37
C ALA A 122 60.16 -9.20 -2.87
N SER A 123 59.63 -9.23 -1.62
CA SER A 123 59.46 -8.11 -0.68
C SER A 123 58.36 -7.05 -0.93
N GLY A 124 57.50 -6.85 0.09
CA GLY A 124 56.75 -5.60 0.30
C GLY A 124 55.29 -5.78 0.75
N ASP A 125 54.99 -5.51 2.03
CA ASP A 125 53.62 -5.49 2.57
C ASP A 125 52.74 -4.40 1.95
N THR A 126 51.47 -4.71 1.67
CA THR A 126 50.31 -4.18 2.43
C THR A 126 48.98 -4.70 1.89
N ALA A 127 48.01 -4.91 2.79
CA ALA A 127 46.67 -5.37 2.44
C ALA A 127 45.73 -4.20 2.08
N ALA A 128 45.12 -4.25 0.90
CA ALA A 128 43.93 -3.47 0.57
C ALA A 128 43.05 -4.26 -0.41
N GLY A 129 41.99 -4.89 0.11
CA GLY A 129 41.05 -5.66 -0.71
C GLY A 129 40.20 -4.75 -1.58
N SER A 130 40.58 -4.58 -2.85
CA SER A 130 39.82 -3.82 -3.84
C SER A 130 38.47 -4.50 -4.12
N ARG A 131 37.43 -4.05 -3.42
CA ARG A 131 36.04 -4.43 -3.70
C ARG A 131 35.56 -3.59 -4.87
N ASN A 132 35.52 -4.18 -6.06
CA ASN A 132 34.84 -3.63 -7.22
C ASN A 132 33.32 -3.58 -6.97
N VAL A 133 32.86 -2.56 -6.26
CA VAL A 133 31.43 -2.26 -6.11
C VAL A 133 30.94 -1.65 -7.41
N SER A 134 30.33 -2.47 -8.26
CA SER A 134 29.62 -2.00 -9.44
C SER A 134 28.36 -1.25 -8.99
N LEU A 135 28.47 0.07 -8.88
CA LEU A 135 27.35 0.96 -8.63
C LEU A 135 26.47 1.02 -9.88
N VAL A 136 25.44 0.17 -9.91
CA VAL A 136 24.35 0.30 -10.89
C VAL A 136 23.65 1.62 -10.62
N SER A 137 23.76 2.55 -11.57
CA SER A 137 23.10 3.86 -11.51
C SER A 137 21.58 3.68 -11.48
N VAL A 138 20.97 3.94 -10.32
CA VAL A 138 19.50 4.04 -10.20
C VAL A 138 19.08 5.44 -10.66
N GLY A 139 19.23 5.65 -11.96
CA GLY A 139 18.83 6.84 -12.70
C GLY A 139 17.66 6.57 -13.64
N ALA A 140 16.69 5.77 -13.20
CA ALA A 140 15.47 5.48 -13.95
C ALA A 140 14.29 6.22 -13.31
N SER A 141 13.81 7.27 -13.97
CA SER A 141 12.50 7.85 -13.65
C SER A 141 11.43 6.77 -13.82
N PRO A 142 10.36 6.74 -13.00
CA PRO A 142 9.24 5.82 -13.19
C PRO A 142 8.52 6.22 -14.48
N THR A 143 8.95 5.59 -15.57
CA THR A 143 8.20 5.67 -16.83
C THR A 143 6.93 4.87 -16.61
N ASP A 144 5.78 5.48 -16.89
CA ASP A 144 4.45 4.90 -16.70
C ASP A 144 4.15 3.83 -17.78
N THR A 145 5.03 2.83 -17.83
CA THR A 145 4.91 1.64 -18.66
C THR A 145 4.21 0.57 -17.86
N LEU A 146 2.97 0.25 -18.26
CA LEU A 146 2.22 -0.91 -17.77
C LEU A 146 3.09 -2.17 -17.91
N VAL A 147 3.56 -2.68 -16.76
CA VAL A 147 4.47 -3.83 -16.72
C VAL A 147 3.72 -5.07 -17.19
N ARG A 148 4.02 -5.52 -18.42
CA ARG A 148 3.41 -6.71 -19.02
C ARG A 148 4.34 -7.90 -18.85
N PHE A 149 3.98 -8.81 -17.95
CA PHE A 149 4.70 -10.06 -17.75
C PHE A 149 4.47 -11.04 -18.92
N THR A 150 5.52 -11.75 -19.29
CA THR A 150 5.50 -12.81 -20.32
C THR A 150 5.32 -14.20 -19.72
N SER A 151 5.60 -14.37 -18.43
CA SER A 151 5.38 -15.62 -17.70
C SER A 151 5.01 -15.42 -16.23
N LEU A 152 4.40 -16.44 -15.62
CA LEU A 152 4.05 -16.46 -14.19
C LEU A 152 5.29 -16.44 -13.29
N VAL A 153 6.38 -17.11 -13.69
CA VAL A 153 7.66 -17.14 -12.94
C VAL A 153 8.31 -15.76 -12.91
N GLU A 154 8.27 -15.03 -14.04
CA GLU A 154 8.73 -13.65 -14.12
C GLU A 154 7.92 -12.74 -13.18
N ALA A 155 6.59 -12.83 -13.21
CA ALA A 155 5.71 -12.05 -12.33
C ALA A 155 5.98 -12.33 -10.83
N GLN A 156 6.15 -13.59 -10.43
CA GLN A 156 6.47 -13.98 -9.06
C GLN A 156 7.85 -13.46 -8.60
N ALA A 157 8.85 -13.49 -9.49
CA ALA A 157 10.19 -12.98 -9.21
C ALA A 157 10.19 -11.45 -9.04
N VAL A 158 9.40 -10.72 -9.84
CA VAL A 158 9.20 -9.28 -9.71
C VAL A 158 8.43 -8.94 -8.43
N LEU A 159 7.34 -9.64 -8.13
CA LEU A 159 6.57 -9.44 -6.89
C LEU A 159 7.45 -9.62 -5.64
N THR A 160 8.20 -10.73 -5.57
CA THR A 160 9.11 -11.03 -4.44
C THR A 160 10.23 -9.99 -4.31
N ARG A 161 10.65 -9.36 -5.41
CA ARG A 161 11.59 -8.24 -5.40
C ARG A 161 10.92 -6.97 -4.86
N ALA A 162 9.80 -6.57 -5.43
CA ALA A 162 9.05 -5.38 -5.04
C ALA A 162 8.64 -5.41 -3.55
N GLU A 163 8.24 -6.56 -3.02
CA GLU A 163 7.97 -6.69 -1.58
C GLU A 163 9.21 -6.44 -0.69
N ARG A 164 10.40 -6.90 -1.12
CA ARG A 164 11.64 -6.67 -0.36
C ARG A 164 12.06 -5.21 -0.43
N GLU A 165 11.97 -4.60 -1.61
CA GLU A 165 12.23 -3.17 -1.82
C GLU A 165 11.25 -2.31 -1.00
N TYR A 166 9.96 -2.64 -0.99
CA TYR A 166 8.96 -2.00 -0.14
C TYR A 166 9.28 -2.13 1.36
N ARG A 167 9.59 -3.34 1.84
CA ARG A 167 9.99 -3.56 3.25
C ARG A 167 11.24 -2.74 3.61
N GLN A 168 12.22 -2.65 2.72
CA GLN A 168 13.43 -1.83 2.91
C GLN A 168 13.11 -0.33 2.93
N ALA A 169 12.30 0.16 1.98
CA ALA A 169 11.85 1.55 1.94
C ALA A 169 11.08 1.93 3.23
N MET A 170 10.17 1.07 3.70
CA MET A 170 9.42 1.28 4.94
C MET A 170 10.33 1.32 6.18
N MET A 171 11.36 0.47 6.26
CA MET A 171 12.35 0.56 7.36
C MET A 171 13.19 1.84 7.29
N TYR A 172 13.59 2.27 6.08
CA TYR A 172 14.32 3.52 5.89
C TYR A 172 13.46 4.72 6.29
N LEU A 173 12.21 4.78 5.82
CA LEU A 173 11.25 5.82 6.19
C LEU A 173 11.02 5.85 7.71
N ALA A 174 10.74 4.71 8.35
CA ALA A 174 10.54 4.64 9.80
C ALA A 174 11.78 5.07 10.64
N THR A 175 12.97 5.09 10.04
CA THR A 175 14.22 5.53 10.69
C THR A 175 14.53 7.01 10.44
N ASN A 176 14.17 7.54 9.26
CA ASN A 176 14.56 8.88 8.80
C ASN A 176 13.41 9.90 8.83
N ASP A 177 12.15 9.46 8.93
CA ASP A 177 10.99 10.31 9.14
C ASP A 177 11.01 10.87 10.58
N THR A 178 11.56 12.06 10.71
CA THR A 178 11.55 12.83 11.95
C THR A 178 10.26 13.63 12.13
N THR A 179 9.47 13.82 11.08
CA THR A 179 8.15 14.46 11.15
C THR A 179 7.13 13.61 11.91
N THR A 180 7.23 12.27 11.84
CA THR A 180 6.45 11.36 12.69
C THR A 180 7.07 11.06 14.06
N ALA A 181 8.19 11.70 14.44
CA ALA A 181 8.76 11.54 15.78
C ALA A 181 7.78 11.96 16.90
N THR A 182 6.93 12.95 16.62
CA THR A 182 5.83 13.46 17.47
C THR A 182 4.65 12.47 17.55
N PHE A 183 4.56 11.51 16.62
CA PHE A 183 3.52 10.48 16.55
C PHE A 183 3.93 9.18 17.27
N ARG A 184 5.06 9.15 17.99
CA ARG A 184 5.39 8.08 18.96
C ARG A 184 4.54 8.11 20.23
N ASN A 185 3.39 8.79 20.18
CA ASN A 185 2.39 8.78 21.23
C ASN A 185 1.70 7.42 21.29
N SER A 186 1.44 6.96 22.52
CA SER A 186 0.76 5.70 22.81
C SER A 186 -0.54 5.53 22.00
N ASP A 187 -1.24 6.63 21.72
CA ASP A 187 -2.51 6.67 20.99
C ASP A 187 -2.43 6.22 19.52
N VAL A 188 -1.29 6.43 18.84
CA VAL A 188 -1.11 5.97 17.46
C VAL A 188 -1.03 4.44 17.40
N TYR A 189 -0.38 3.83 18.39
CA TYR A 189 -0.37 2.37 18.53
C TYR A 189 -1.75 1.84 18.95
N ARG A 190 -2.51 2.54 19.79
CA ARG A 190 -3.90 2.19 20.14
C ARG A 190 -4.84 2.24 18.93
N ALA A 191 -4.76 3.31 18.12
CA ALA A 191 -5.53 3.45 16.90
C ALA A 191 -5.18 2.35 15.88
N ARG A 192 -3.89 2.03 15.72
CA ARG A 192 -3.45 0.89 14.90
C ARG A 192 -3.98 -0.44 15.43
N LEU A 193 -4.01 -0.66 16.75
CA LEU A 193 -4.56 -1.88 17.34
C LEU A 193 -6.05 -2.01 17.05
N ALA A 194 -6.84 -0.96 17.26
CA ALA A 194 -8.27 -0.96 16.94
C ALA A 194 -8.54 -1.26 15.45
N ALA A 195 -7.75 -0.71 14.53
CA ALA A 195 -7.83 -1.04 13.12
C ALA A 195 -7.46 -2.52 12.83
N LEU A 196 -6.42 -3.04 13.47
CA LEU A 196 -6.01 -4.44 13.33
C LEU A 196 -7.03 -5.42 13.94
N ASP A 197 -7.76 -5.03 14.98
CA ASP A 197 -8.87 -5.81 15.56
C ASP A 197 -10.03 -5.94 14.56
N VAL A 198 -10.43 -4.84 13.92
CA VAL A 198 -11.44 -4.85 12.84
C VAL A 198 -10.98 -5.72 11.67
N MET A 199 -9.72 -5.58 11.23
CA MET A 199 -9.16 -6.42 10.17
C MET A 199 -9.10 -7.91 10.55
N ALA A 200 -8.77 -8.22 11.81
CA ALA A 200 -8.74 -9.61 12.29
C ALA A 200 -10.14 -10.22 12.32
N GLY A 201 -11.17 -9.45 12.69
CA GLY A 201 -12.57 -9.85 12.58
C GLY A 201 -12.98 -10.16 11.14
N ALA A 202 -12.70 -9.24 10.20
CA ALA A 202 -12.99 -9.44 8.78
C ALA A 202 -12.26 -10.66 8.19
N ALA A 203 -10.96 -10.81 8.47
CA ALA A 203 -10.17 -11.95 8.00
C ALA A 203 -10.66 -13.28 8.62
N ARG A 204 -11.12 -13.26 9.88
CA ARG A 204 -11.72 -14.45 10.52
C ARG A 204 -13.02 -14.86 9.85
N ASN A 205 -13.87 -13.91 9.47
CA ASN A 205 -15.09 -14.19 8.72
C ASN A 205 -14.75 -14.82 7.35
N GLY A 206 -13.79 -14.26 6.62
CA GLY A 206 -13.30 -14.84 5.35
C GLY A 206 -12.74 -16.27 5.51
N VAL A 207 -12.01 -16.56 6.60
CA VAL A 207 -11.54 -17.93 6.90
C VAL A 207 -12.69 -18.87 7.29
N ASN A 208 -13.75 -18.39 7.94
CA ASN A 208 -14.93 -19.21 8.25
C ASN A 208 -15.73 -19.54 6.98
N GLU A 209 -15.83 -18.61 6.04
CA GLU A 209 -16.50 -18.80 4.73
C GLU A 209 -15.66 -19.69 3.79
N LEU A 210 -14.34 -19.57 3.83
CA LEU A 210 -13.39 -20.29 2.97
C LEU A 210 -12.29 -21.01 3.79
N PRO A 211 -12.62 -22.09 4.57
CA PRO A 211 -11.67 -22.72 5.50
C PRO A 211 -10.44 -23.39 4.87
N HIS A 212 -10.45 -23.54 3.55
CA HIS A 212 -9.38 -24.20 2.78
C HIS A 212 -8.70 -23.24 1.78
N ASP A 213 -9.02 -21.95 1.81
CA ASP A 213 -8.30 -20.95 1.03
C ASP A 213 -6.97 -20.56 1.75
N PRO A 214 -5.81 -20.87 1.16
CA PRO A 214 -4.52 -20.55 1.77
C PRO A 214 -4.26 -19.03 1.86
N ILE A 215 -4.86 -18.22 0.98
CA ILE A 215 -4.70 -16.77 0.94
C ILE A 215 -5.46 -16.14 2.11
N MET A 216 -6.70 -16.55 2.36
CA MET A 216 -7.49 -16.06 3.51
C MET A 216 -6.83 -16.41 4.84
N ASN A 217 -6.32 -17.65 4.97
CA ASN A 217 -5.55 -18.06 6.15
C ASN A 217 -4.27 -17.23 6.32
N GLN A 218 -3.54 -16.94 5.24
CA GLN A 218 -2.36 -16.06 5.27
C GLN A 218 -2.70 -14.64 5.72
N TYR A 219 -3.81 -14.04 5.24
CA TYR A 219 -4.25 -12.72 5.68
C TYR A 219 -4.63 -12.70 7.16
N TYR A 220 -5.36 -13.71 7.64
CA TYR A 220 -5.70 -13.83 9.07
C TYR A 220 -4.44 -13.92 9.95
N MET A 221 -3.52 -14.84 9.64
CA MET A 221 -2.30 -15.05 10.43
C MET A 221 -1.35 -13.86 10.39
N SER A 222 -1.21 -13.18 9.24
CA SER A 222 -0.40 -11.96 9.13
C SER A 222 -1.00 -10.77 9.89
N THR A 223 -2.32 -10.65 9.95
CA THR A 223 -3.01 -9.62 10.74
C THR A 223 -2.82 -9.84 12.24
N LEU A 224 -2.92 -11.08 12.72
CA LEU A 224 -2.60 -11.42 14.12
C LEU A 224 -1.14 -11.11 14.48
N ALA A 225 -0.19 -11.49 13.63
CA ALA A 225 1.23 -11.19 13.84
C ALA A 225 1.51 -9.67 13.90
N ALA A 226 0.81 -8.87 13.07
CA ALA A 226 0.87 -7.41 13.10
C ALA A 226 0.27 -6.83 14.40
N ARG A 227 -0.82 -7.41 14.93
CA ARG A 227 -1.41 -7.03 16.22
C ARG A 227 -0.42 -7.26 17.36
N GLU A 228 0.17 -8.44 17.45
CA GLU A 228 1.16 -8.79 18.48
C GLU A 228 2.44 -7.94 18.40
N ALA A 229 2.91 -7.62 17.20
CA ALA A 229 4.03 -6.70 17.01
C ALA A 229 3.67 -5.28 17.52
N THR A 230 2.45 -4.81 17.24
CA THR A 230 1.98 -3.50 17.68
C THR A 230 1.78 -3.43 19.21
N LEU A 231 1.29 -4.50 19.85
CA LEU A 231 1.21 -4.61 21.31
C LEU A 231 2.60 -4.51 21.97
N ARG A 232 3.61 -5.18 21.39
CA ARG A 232 5.00 -5.08 21.88
C ARG A 232 5.58 -3.67 21.73
N GLN A 233 5.29 -2.99 20.61
CA GLN A 233 5.69 -1.60 20.40
C GLN A 233 5.01 -0.67 21.41
N LEU A 234 3.70 -0.80 21.61
CA LEU A 234 2.94 -0.05 22.62
C LEU A 234 3.53 -0.25 24.03
N GLY A 235 3.81 -1.51 24.42
CA GLY A 235 4.47 -1.84 25.69
C GLY A 235 5.83 -1.14 25.88
N GLY A 236 6.62 -1.01 24.80
CA GLY A 236 7.90 -0.29 24.81
C GLY A 236 7.79 1.24 24.90
N THR A 237 6.61 1.83 24.67
CA THR A 237 6.36 3.28 24.78
C THR A 237 5.77 3.72 26.12
N LEU A 238 5.37 2.77 26.97
CA LEU A 238 4.74 3.06 28.26
C LEU A 238 5.79 3.29 29.37
N PRO A 239 5.55 4.21 30.33
CA PRO A 239 6.44 4.40 31.46
C PRO A 239 6.62 3.13 32.31
N ALA A 240 7.81 2.95 32.86
CA ALA A 240 8.12 1.82 33.73
C ALA A 240 7.15 1.75 34.92
N GLY A 241 6.35 0.68 34.99
CA GLY A 241 5.31 0.47 36.02
C GLY A 241 3.88 0.35 35.46
N VAL A 242 3.60 0.86 34.26
CA VAL A 242 2.28 0.71 33.63
C VAL A 242 2.19 -0.63 32.91
N ARG A 243 1.33 -1.54 33.40
CA ARG A 243 1.00 -2.79 32.69
C ARG A 243 -0.25 -2.60 31.83
N LEU A 244 -0.20 -3.12 30.61
CA LEU A 244 -1.37 -3.28 29.74
C LEU A 244 -2.28 -4.37 30.33
N THR A 245 -3.40 -3.97 30.94
CA THR A 245 -4.34 -4.90 31.60
C THR A 245 -5.44 -5.42 30.69
N ARG A 246 -5.74 -4.76 29.56
CA ARG A 246 -6.62 -5.27 28.49
C ARG A 246 -6.31 -4.63 27.14
N PHE A 247 -6.31 -5.45 26.07
CA PHE A 247 -6.40 -5.09 24.64
C PHE A 247 -6.83 -6.33 23.83
#